data_AF-A0A0X3Q2G6-F1
#
_entry.id   AF-A0A0X3Q2G6-F1
#
_cell.length_a   1.000
_cell.length_b   1.000
_cell.length_c   1.000
_cell.angle_alpha   90.00
_cell.angle_beta   90.00
_cell.angle_gamma   90.00
#
_symmetry.space_group_name_H-M   'P 1'
#
loop_
_entity.id
_entity.type
_entity.pdbx_description
1 polymer ?
#
loop_
_entity_poly.entity_id
_entity_poly.type
_entity_poly.pdbx_seq_one_letter_code
_entity_poly.pdbx_strand_id
1 'polypeptide(L)'
;MKSLVGLAGSATRAAVTQHQALQNNMADVAAKDASQETLSNFLALLLNFILVHIVTGNWLLIWLTFWILTPLHLYANWRAVRCLQFRTLNKARFHIIAQDWLSRKSTAHTEGPIISVQEVNRLESIVSIPFLTHSAVSVHLGCSFTSLSRAAGPQLQSLFEVYEAEEYFLYCTDWRQAASPTHHLAFWIGLRKQADVAAQLKALLQVEIITSLTSNFSPLDRQLFVSFCEQDDVRGFLSWTLSVSNRLLPSLLSSLHGTTSDWYLDVVQFDAEEWRIDWVIPESQKNL
;
A
#
# COMPACT_ATOMS: atom_id res chain seq x y z
N MET A 1 -5.95 25.08 7.48
CA MET A 1 -5.69 23.88 8.32
C MET A 1 -6.94 23.34 9.00
N LYS A 2 -7.70 24.13 9.79
CA LYS A 2 -8.91 23.64 10.50
C LYS A 2 -9.98 23.00 9.58
N SER A 3 -10.21 23.58 8.40
CA SER A 3 -11.14 23.04 7.40
C SER A 3 -10.68 21.70 6.80
N LEU A 4 -9.39 21.55 6.51
CA LEU A 4 -8.82 20.33 5.95
C LEU A 4 -8.91 19.16 6.94
N VAL A 5 -8.57 19.39 8.21
CA VAL A 5 -8.67 18.38 9.28
C VAL A 5 -10.13 18.01 9.52
N GLY A 6 -11.05 18.98 9.49
CA GLY A 6 -12.49 18.74 9.57
C GLY A 6 -13.02 17.87 8.42
N LEU A 7 -12.62 18.17 7.19
CA LEU A 7 -12.98 17.38 6.01
C LEU A 7 -12.43 15.96 6.10
N ALA A 8 -11.14 15.80 6.39
CA ALA A 8 -10.51 14.49 6.56
C ALA A 8 -11.16 13.67 7.68
N GLY A 9 -11.51 14.31 8.80
CA GLY A 9 -12.25 13.69 9.90
C GLY A 9 -13.63 13.21 9.47
N SER A 10 -14.39 14.04 8.76
CA SER A 10 -15.72 13.66 8.26
C SER A 10 -15.68 12.53 7.23
N ALA A 11 -14.71 12.54 6.31
CA ALA A 11 -14.53 11.49 5.31
C ALA A 11 -14.12 10.16 5.94
N THR A 12 -13.15 10.20 6.88
CA THR A 12 -12.74 9.01 7.65
C THR A 12 -13.93 8.41 8.40
N ARG A 13 -14.75 9.26 9.04
CA ARG A 13 -15.94 8.81 9.77
C ARG A 13 -16.95 8.14 8.84
N ALA A 14 -17.26 8.73 7.69
CA ALA A 14 -18.16 8.13 6.72
C ALA A 14 -17.67 6.75 6.25
N ALA A 15 -16.36 6.62 5.98
CA ALA A 15 -15.74 5.34 5.63
C ALA A 15 -15.81 4.31 6.76
N VAL A 16 -15.63 4.71 8.02
CA VAL A 16 -15.77 3.83 9.19
C VAL A 16 -17.22 3.37 9.39
N THR A 17 -18.18 4.29 9.32
CA THR A 17 -19.61 3.94 9.41
C THR A 17 -20.02 2.99 8.28
N GLN A 18 -19.51 3.19 7.05
CA GLN A 18 -19.70 2.25 5.95
C GLN A 18 -19.06 0.88 6.24
N HIS A 19 -17.85 0.86 6.80
CA HIS A 19 -17.15 -0.37 7.16
C HIS A 19 -17.90 -1.16 8.26
N GLN A 20 -18.56 -0.48 9.19
CA GLN A 20 -19.35 -1.09 10.26
C GLN A 20 -20.74 -1.55 9.81
N ALA A 21 -21.23 -1.05 8.68
CA ALA A 21 -22.53 -1.39 8.11
C ALA A 21 -22.51 -2.73 7.35
N LEU A 22 -22.22 -3.82 8.06
CA LEU A 22 -21.99 -5.16 7.49
C LEU A 22 -23.25 -5.82 6.89
N GLN A 23 -24.46 -5.32 7.16
CA GLN A 23 -25.73 -5.93 6.73
C GLN A 23 -26.64 -4.94 5.99
N ASN A 24 -26.06 -4.08 5.12
CA ASN A 24 -26.80 -3.00 4.45
C ASN A 24 -27.57 -2.09 5.42
N ASN A 25 -27.11 -2.01 6.67
CA ASN A 25 -27.74 -1.34 7.79
C ASN A 25 -27.13 0.03 8.07
N MET A 26 -26.66 0.72 7.03
CA MET A 26 -25.92 1.98 7.14
C MET A 26 -26.71 3.05 7.90
N ALA A 27 -28.02 3.13 7.68
CA ALA A 27 -28.88 4.09 8.38
C ALA A 27 -28.98 3.82 9.90
N ASP A 28 -29.04 2.55 10.32
CA ASP A 28 -29.10 2.16 11.74
C ASP A 28 -27.75 2.42 12.44
N VAL A 29 -26.64 2.05 11.78
CA VAL A 29 -25.29 2.34 12.30
C VAL A 29 -25.08 3.85 12.42
N ALA A 30 -25.42 4.62 11.38
CA ALA A 30 -25.30 6.08 11.40
C ALA A 30 -26.16 6.73 12.50
N ALA A 31 -27.39 6.26 12.72
CA ALA A 31 -28.26 6.77 13.78
C ALA A 31 -27.71 6.49 15.19
N LYS A 32 -27.14 5.29 15.40
CA LYS A 32 -26.46 4.92 16.66
C LYS A 32 -25.22 5.76 16.89
N ASP A 33 -24.39 5.94 15.86
CA ASP A 33 -23.19 6.78 15.92
C ASP A 33 -23.52 8.24 16.24
N ALA A 34 -24.55 8.80 15.62
CA ALA A 34 -25.00 10.18 15.87
C ALA A 34 -25.48 10.39 17.32
N SER A 35 -26.15 9.39 17.89
CA SER A 35 -26.60 9.41 19.29
C SER A 35 -25.40 9.34 20.25
N GLN A 36 -24.43 8.47 19.97
CA GLN A 36 -23.20 8.34 20.77
C GLN A 36 -22.34 9.60 20.72
N GLU A 37 -22.22 10.23 19.54
CA GLU A 37 -21.52 11.50 19.38
C GLU A 37 -22.19 12.60 20.21
N THR A 38 -23.51 12.70 20.19
CA THR A 38 -24.24 13.72 20.96
C THR A 38 -23.97 13.57 22.46
N LEU A 39 -24.06 12.34 22.98
CA LEU A 39 -23.77 12.06 24.39
C LEU A 39 -22.30 12.36 24.73
N SER A 40 -21.37 11.94 23.88
CA SER A 40 -19.94 12.20 24.05
C SER A 40 -19.63 13.69 24.06
N ASN A 41 -20.21 14.46 23.13
CA ASN A 41 -20.05 15.91 23.05
C ASN A 41 -20.61 16.63 24.29
N PHE A 42 -21.74 16.16 24.82
CA PHE A 42 -22.29 16.69 26.05
C PHE A 42 -21.35 16.46 27.25
N LEU A 43 -20.81 15.26 27.40
CA LEU A 43 -19.84 14.95 28.45
C LEU A 43 -18.55 15.74 28.28
N ALA A 44 -18.04 15.86 27.04
CA ALA A 44 -16.86 16.66 26.73
C ALA A 44 -17.07 18.14 27.08
N LEU A 45 -18.26 18.69 26.82
CA LEU A 45 -18.62 20.05 27.18
C LEU A 45 -18.63 20.26 28.70
N LEU A 46 -19.24 19.33 29.45
CA LEU A 46 -19.25 19.37 30.92
C LEU A 46 -17.82 19.32 31.49
N LEU A 47 -17.00 18.38 31.01
CA LEU A 47 -15.60 18.27 31.40
C LEU A 47 -14.80 19.52 31.04
N ASN A 48 -15.06 20.11 29.87
CA ASN A 48 -14.41 21.35 29.44
C ASN A 48 -14.75 22.51 30.38
N PHE A 49 -16.00 22.66 30.83
CA PHE A 49 -16.35 23.71 31.80
C PHE A 49 -15.60 23.56 33.12
N ILE A 50 -15.53 22.33 33.65
CA ILE A 50 -14.77 22.04 34.88
C ILE A 50 -13.29 22.36 34.68
N LEU A 51 -12.71 21.89 33.56
CA LEU A 51 -11.29 22.05 33.26
C LEU A 51 -10.92 23.52 33.09
N VAL A 52 -11.70 24.28 32.31
CA VAL A 52 -11.49 25.73 32.11
C VAL A 52 -11.54 26.46 33.45
N HIS A 53 -12.49 26.14 34.32
CA HIS A 53 -12.57 26.76 35.64
C HIS A 53 -11.30 26.52 36.48
N ILE A 54 -10.74 25.31 36.42
CA ILE A 54 -9.53 24.93 37.17
C ILE A 54 -8.27 25.63 36.62
N VAL A 55 -8.12 25.70 35.30
CA VAL A 55 -6.87 26.17 34.67
C VAL A 55 -6.82 27.68 34.44
N THR A 56 -7.97 28.37 34.46
CA THR A 56 -8.06 29.82 34.16
C THR A 56 -7.18 30.64 35.11
N GLY A 57 -6.33 31.49 34.53
CA GLY A 57 -5.42 32.36 35.29
C GLY A 57 -4.13 31.69 35.78
N ASN A 58 -3.94 30.39 35.55
CA ASN A 58 -2.72 29.67 35.94
C ASN A 58 -2.01 29.05 34.72
N TRP A 59 -0.99 29.76 34.22
CA TRP A 59 -0.18 29.34 33.07
C TRP A 59 0.44 27.95 33.24
N LEU A 60 0.91 27.62 34.45
CA LEU A 60 1.54 26.32 34.70
C LEU A 60 0.52 25.18 34.54
N LEU A 61 -0.69 25.35 35.08
CA LEU A 61 -1.76 24.36 34.92
C LEU A 61 -2.21 24.22 33.46
N ILE A 62 -2.33 25.32 32.72
CA ILE A 62 -2.67 25.29 31.29
C ILE A 62 -1.66 24.44 30.52
N TRP A 63 -0.36 24.71 30.69
CA TRP A 63 0.70 23.97 29.99
C TRP A 63 0.78 22.51 30.44
N LEU A 64 0.63 22.24 31.74
CA LEU A 64 0.61 20.86 32.27
C LEU A 64 -0.56 20.07 31.67
N THR A 65 -1.77 20.64 31.67
CA THR A 65 -2.95 20.03 31.04
C THR A 65 -2.71 19.77 29.56
N PHE A 66 -2.14 20.73 28.82
CA PHE A 66 -1.82 20.56 27.40
C PHE A 66 -0.85 19.39 27.16
N TRP A 67 0.23 19.32 27.93
CA TRP A 67 1.26 18.28 27.79
C TRP A 67 0.79 16.88 28.22
N ILE A 68 -0.26 16.77 29.04
CA ILE A 68 -0.86 15.48 29.40
C ILE A 68 -1.95 15.08 28.40
N LEU A 69 -2.89 15.98 28.09
CA LEU A 69 -4.04 15.66 27.25
C LEU A 69 -3.67 15.45 25.79
N THR A 70 -2.65 16.15 25.28
CA THR A 70 -2.25 16.01 23.87
C THR A 70 -1.72 14.61 23.55
N PRO A 71 -0.72 14.07 24.28
CA PRO A 71 -0.27 12.68 24.08
C PRO A 71 -1.39 11.66 24.31
N LEU A 72 -2.24 11.87 25.33
CA LEU A 72 -3.38 10.99 25.60
C LEU A 72 -4.36 10.95 24.41
N HIS A 73 -4.68 12.12 23.84
CA HIS A 73 -5.53 12.23 22.65
C HIS A 73 -4.91 11.54 21.44
N LEU A 74 -3.60 11.74 21.18
CA LEU A 74 -2.88 11.06 20.11
C LEU A 74 -2.86 9.54 20.31
N TYR A 75 -2.63 9.07 21.53
CA TYR A 75 -2.67 7.65 21.87
C TYR A 75 -4.06 7.04 21.68
N ALA A 76 -5.12 7.74 22.11
CA ALA A 76 -6.50 7.31 21.92
C ALA A 76 -6.84 7.19 20.42
N ASN A 77 -6.44 8.19 19.62
CA ASN A 77 -6.63 8.15 18.17
C ASN A 77 -5.84 7.01 17.52
N TRP A 78 -4.59 6.80 17.93
CA TRP A 78 -3.79 5.67 17.44
C TRP A 78 -4.46 4.33 17.79
N ARG A 79 -4.92 4.15 19.04
CA ARG A 79 -5.67 2.96 19.46
C ARG A 79 -6.95 2.77 18.65
N ALA A 80 -7.71 3.84 18.41
CA ALA A 80 -8.93 3.79 17.63
C ALA A 80 -8.67 3.27 16.20
N VAL A 81 -7.65 3.80 15.52
CA VAL A 81 -7.28 3.31 14.18
C VAL A 81 -6.78 1.86 14.24
N ARG A 82 -5.97 1.49 15.24
CA ARG A 82 -5.46 0.11 15.41
C ARG A 82 -6.56 -0.93 15.65
N CYS A 83 -7.70 -0.54 16.18
CA CYS A 83 -8.83 -1.45 16.39
C CYS A 83 -9.65 -1.71 15.11
N LEU A 84 -9.47 -0.90 14.06
CA LEU A 84 -10.16 -1.08 12.79
C LEU A 84 -9.52 -2.21 11.99
N GLN A 85 -10.29 -3.23 11.66
CA GLN A 85 -9.85 -4.38 10.86
C GLN A 85 -10.31 -4.21 9.42
N PHE A 86 -9.64 -3.28 8.72
CA PHE A 86 -9.97 -3.01 7.32
C PHE A 86 -9.64 -4.22 6.44
N ARG A 87 -10.63 -4.61 5.63
CA ARG A 87 -10.57 -5.73 4.69
C ARG A 87 -10.12 -5.31 3.28
N THR A 88 -9.90 -4.02 3.06
CA THR A 88 -9.39 -3.47 1.80
C THR A 88 -7.86 -3.46 1.79
N LEU A 89 -7.28 -3.77 0.63
CA LEU A 89 -5.83 -3.73 0.46
C LEU A 89 -5.35 -2.30 0.18
N ASN A 90 -4.33 -1.87 0.91
CA ASN A 90 -3.49 -0.72 0.57
C ASN A 90 -2.05 -1.21 0.29
N LYS A 91 -1.13 -0.32 -0.12
CA LYS A 91 0.26 -0.72 -0.46
C LYS A 91 0.96 -1.42 0.72
N ALA A 92 0.81 -0.91 1.94
CA ALA A 92 1.46 -1.46 3.13
C ALA A 92 0.94 -2.85 3.51
N ARG A 93 -0.38 -3.05 3.49
CA ARG A 93 -1.02 -4.34 3.74
C ARG A 93 -0.65 -5.36 2.67
N PHE A 94 -0.69 -4.94 1.40
CA PHE A 94 -0.28 -5.81 0.30
C PHE A 94 1.19 -6.22 0.42
N HIS A 95 2.09 -5.29 0.77
CA HIS A 95 3.49 -5.59 1.04
C HIS A 95 3.66 -6.66 2.12
N ILE A 96 3.01 -6.50 3.28
CA ILE A 96 3.07 -7.48 4.38
C ILE A 96 2.59 -8.86 3.91
N ILE A 97 1.45 -8.91 3.22
CA ILE A 97 0.86 -10.16 2.73
C ILE A 97 1.76 -10.83 1.69
N ALA A 98 2.22 -10.08 0.70
CA ALA A 98 3.00 -10.60 -0.41
C ALA A 98 4.37 -11.08 0.07
N GLN A 99 5.06 -10.33 0.94
CA GLN A 99 6.35 -10.74 1.49
C GLN A 99 6.22 -12.01 2.34
N ASP A 100 5.25 -12.07 3.26
CA ASP A 100 5.00 -13.28 4.07
C ASP A 100 4.68 -14.49 3.18
N TRP A 101 3.84 -14.31 2.15
CA TRP A 101 3.47 -15.36 1.22
C TRP A 101 4.65 -15.85 0.36
N LEU A 102 5.48 -14.92 -0.15
CA LEU A 102 6.69 -15.24 -0.91
C LEU A 102 7.74 -15.96 -0.04
N SER A 103 7.97 -15.49 1.20
CA SER A 103 8.87 -16.14 2.16
C SER A 103 8.44 -17.59 2.43
N ARG A 104 7.15 -17.84 2.71
CA ARG A 104 6.62 -19.19 2.99
C ARG A 104 6.74 -20.14 1.80
N LYS A 105 6.54 -19.62 0.58
CA LYS A 105 6.71 -20.42 -0.65
C LYS A 105 8.16 -20.84 -0.88
N SER A 106 9.12 -19.98 -0.53
CA SER A 106 10.55 -20.26 -0.72
C SER A 106 11.10 -21.32 0.25
N THR A 107 10.60 -21.34 1.50
CA THR A 107 11.12 -22.24 2.54
C THR A 107 10.48 -23.64 2.56
N ALA A 108 9.51 -23.91 1.68
CA ALA A 108 8.86 -25.20 1.42
C ALA A 108 8.50 -26.10 2.62
N HIS A 109 7.21 -26.07 3.03
CA HIS A 109 6.38 -27.26 3.39
C HIS A 109 5.00 -26.90 3.98
N THR A 110 4.63 -25.63 4.08
CA THR A 110 3.30 -25.27 4.58
C THR A 110 2.54 -24.48 3.52
N GLU A 111 1.61 -25.15 2.85
CA GLU A 111 0.43 -24.50 2.26
C GLU A 111 -0.45 -24.01 3.44
N GLY A 112 0.08 -23.05 4.18
CA GLY A 112 -0.63 -22.41 5.27
C GLY A 112 -1.59 -21.37 4.72
N PRO A 113 -2.69 -21.08 5.43
CA PRO A 113 -3.55 -19.97 5.05
C PRO A 113 -2.75 -18.67 5.01
N ILE A 114 -3.17 -17.76 4.13
CA ILE A 114 -2.62 -16.42 4.06
C ILE A 114 -2.77 -15.72 5.42
N ILE A 115 -1.87 -14.79 5.73
CA ILE A 115 -1.93 -14.03 6.97
C ILE A 115 -3.30 -13.33 7.13
N SER A 116 -3.90 -13.42 8.33
CA SER A 116 -5.23 -12.90 8.57
C SER A 116 -5.27 -11.37 8.59
N VAL A 117 -6.46 -10.79 8.36
CA VAL A 117 -6.67 -9.34 8.42
C VAL A 117 -6.22 -8.76 9.76
N GLN A 118 -6.49 -9.47 10.87
CA GLN A 118 -6.09 -9.05 12.21
C GLN A 118 -4.58 -8.97 12.36
N GLU A 119 -3.87 -9.96 11.85
CA GLU A 119 -2.42 -10.02 11.96
C GLU A 119 -1.75 -9.00 11.04
N VAL A 120 -2.25 -8.82 9.81
CA VAL A 120 -1.78 -7.75 8.92
C VAL A 120 -1.99 -6.38 9.55
N ASN A 121 -3.16 -6.11 10.13
CA ASN A 121 -3.43 -4.85 10.83
C ASN A 121 -2.52 -4.67 12.06
N ARG A 122 -2.08 -5.76 12.71
CA ARG A 122 -1.07 -5.71 13.79
C ARG A 122 0.32 -5.33 13.28
N LEU A 123 0.69 -5.81 12.09
CA LEU A 123 1.99 -5.53 11.48
C LEU A 123 2.04 -4.19 10.74
N GLU A 124 0.89 -3.68 10.27
CA GLU A 124 0.79 -2.42 9.55
C GLU A 124 1.29 -1.25 10.41
N SER A 125 2.29 -0.51 9.90
CA SER A 125 2.71 0.74 10.52
C SER A 125 1.72 1.84 10.20
N ILE A 126 1.10 2.41 11.24
CA ILE A 126 0.10 3.50 11.10
C ILE A 126 0.77 4.87 11.14
N VAL A 127 1.96 4.97 11.74
CA VAL A 127 2.67 6.24 11.92
C VAL A 127 3.93 6.21 11.07
N SER A 128 3.94 7.03 10.03
CA SER A 128 5.16 7.35 9.28
C SER A 128 5.69 8.69 9.78
N ILE A 129 6.88 8.68 10.40
CA ILE A 129 7.55 9.90 10.86
C ILE A 129 8.63 10.20 9.82
N PRO A 130 8.55 11.31 9.06
CA PRO A 130 9.37 11.60 7.86
C PRO A 130 10.91 11.54 8.00
N PHE A 131 11.45 11.25 9.19
CA PHE A 131 12.88 11.16 9.49
C PHE A 131 13.27 9.92 10.34
N LEU A 132 12.29 9.20 10.88
CA LEU A 132 12.53 8.00 11.69
C LEU A 132 12.11 6.73 10.94
N THR A 133 11.15 6.86 10.02
CA THR A 133 10.70 5.76 9.18
C THR A 133 11.26 5.94 7.78
N HIS A 134 12.40 5.32 7.52
CA HIS A 134 12.92 5.18 6.16
C HIS A 134 12.32 3.92 5.54
N SER A 135 11.51 4.10 4.49
CA SER A 135 11.16 2.99 3.61
C SER A 135 12.36 2.74 2.70
N ALA A 136 12.81 1.48 2.60
CA ALA A 136 13.83 1.09 1.61
C ALA A 136 13.29 1.11 0.17
N VAL A 137 11.97 1.29 0.01
CA VAL A 137 11.28 1.19 -1.28
C VAL A 137 10.29 2.34 -1.45
N SER A 138 10.28 2.94 -2.64
CA SER A 138 9.27 3.89 -3.09
C SER A 138 8.56 3.35 -4.34
N VAL A 139 7.23 3.49 -4.40
CA VAL A 139 6.41 2.97 -5.50
C VAL A 139 5.48 4.06 -6.03
N HIS A 140 5.78 4.52 -7.24
CA HIS A 140 5.00 5.50 -8.01
C HIS A 140 4.03 4.75 -8.94
N LEU A 141 2.90 4.33 -8.38
CA LEU A 141 1.85 3.60 -9.10
C LEU A 141 0.98 4.57 -9.91
N GLY A 142 0.75 4.29 -11.20
CA GLY A 142 -0.07 5.14 -12.06
C GLY A 142 0.64 6.43 -12.50
N CYS A 143 1.97 6.43 -12.52
CA CYS A 143 2.75 7.63 -12.81
C CYS A 143 2.58 8.14 -14.25
N SER A 144 2.84 9.43 -14.46
CA SER A 144 2.78 10.03 -15.80
C SER A 144 3.81 9.40 -16.75
N PHE A 145 3.51 9.39 -18.05
CA PHE A 145 4.47 8.97 -19.08
C PHE A 145 5.78 9.77 -19.03
N THR A 146 5.73 11.05 -18.68
CA THR A 146 6.92 11.90 -18.54
C THR A 146 7.82 11.43 -17.39
N SER A 147 7.21 11.04 -16.27
CA SER A 147 7.95 10.50 -15.12
C SER A 147 8.58 9.14 -15.47
N LEU A 148 7.79 8.26 -16.10
CA LEU A 148 8.24 6.93 -16.52
C LEU A 148 9.37 7.01 -17.56
N SER A 149 9.22 7.84 -18.59
CA SER A 149 10.24 8.03 -19.63
C SER A 149 11.53 8.64 -19.09
N ARG A 150 11.43 9.58 -18.14
CA ARG A 150 12.61 10.14 -17.46
C ARG A 150 13.33 9.07 -16.63
N ALA A 151 12.59 8.23 -15.91
CA ALA A 151 13.16 7.17 -15.10
C ALA A 151 13.82 6.07 -15.97
N ALA A 152 13.11 5.59 -17.00
CA ALA A 152 13.60 4.52 -17.87
C ALA A 152 14.69 4.96 -18.86
N GLY A 153 14.68 6.23 -19.27
CA GLY A 153 15.66 6.79 -20.21
C GLY A 153 15.79 5.95 -21.48
N PRO A 154 17.00 5.45 -21.83
CA PRO A 154 17.22 4.67 -23.06
C PRO A 154 16.53 3.30 -23.04
N GLN A 155 16.10 2.82 -21.87
CA GLN A 155 15.49 1.49 -21.69
C GLN A 155 13.98 1.50 -21.90
N LEU A 156 13.40 2.67 -22.22
CA LEU A 156 11.95 2.85 -22.40
C LEU A 156 11.38 1.98 -23.53
N GLN A 157 12.12 1.80 -24.63
CA GLN A 157 11.66 0.95 -25.74
C GLN A 157 11.60 -0.52 -25.30
N SER A 158 12.66 -1.02 -24.67
CA SER A 158 12.70 -2.38 -24.10
C SER A 158 11.58 -2.62 -23.09
N LEU A 159 11.23 -1.59 -22.30
CA LEU A 159 10.10 -1.64 -21.39
C LEU A 159 8.80 -1.88 -22.15
N PHE A 160 8.50 -1.11 -23.20
CA PHE A 160 7.26 -1.28 -23.96
C PHE A 160 7.17 -2.64 -24.67
N GLU A 161 8.28 -3.19 -25.12
CA GLU A 161 8.33 -4.53 -25.71
C GLU A 161 8.04 -5.64 -24.69
N VAL A 162 8.55 -5.52 -23.45
CA VAL A 162 8.32 -6.53 -22.40
C VAL A 162 6.86 -6.56 -21.95
N TYR A 163 6.22 -5.40 -21.87
CA TYR A 163 4.86 -5.23 -21.36
C TYR A 163 3.83 -4.99 -22.48
N GLU A 164 4.10 -5.47 -23.70
CA GLU A 164 3.18 -5.26 -24.84
C GLU A 164 1.78 -5.84 -24.55
N ALA A 165 1.74 -7.04 -23.97
CA ALA A 165 0.51 -7.76 -23.64
C ALA A 165 -0.05 -7.42 -22.24
N GLU A 166 0.54 -6.45 -21.54
CA GLU A 166 0.23 -6.15 -20.15
C GLU A 166 -0.45 -4.78 -20.00
N GLU A 167 -1.35 -4.68 -19.02
CA GLU A 167 -2.07 -3.44 -18.70
C GLU A 167 -1.27 -2.45 -17.84
N TYR A 168 0.00 -2.74 -17.61
CA TYR A 168 0.90 -1.87 -16.87
C TYR A 168 2.32 -1.96 -17.43
N PHE A 169 3.12 -0.93 -17.13
CA PHE A 169 4.55 -0.88 -17.39
C PHE A 169 5.25 -0.72 -16.04
N LEU A 170 6.34 -1.44 -15.79
CA LEU A 170 7.11 -1.29 -14.56
C LEU A 170 8.59 -1.11 -14.85
N TYR A 171 9.16 -0.03 -14.31
CA TYR A 171 10.58 0.23 -14.32
C TYR A 171 11.11 0.43 -12.90
N CYS A 172 12.28 -0.16 -12.60
CA CYS A 172 12.98 0.00 -11.33
C CYS A 172 14.29 0.76 -11.58
N THR A 173 14.46 1.92 -10.93
CA THR A 173 15.74 2.65 -10.99
C THR A 173 16.81 1.86 -10.26
N ASP A 174 18.02 1.83 -10.81
CA ASP A 174 19.15 1.11 -10.22
C ASP A 174 18.84 -0.36 -9.92
N TRP A 175 18.06 -1.01 -10.80
CA TRP A 175 17.58 -2.39 -10.63
C TRP A 175 18.70 -3.41 -10.32
N ARG A 176 19.95 -3.15 -10.73
CA ARG A 176 21.12 -3.97 -10.38
C ARG A 176 21.40 -4.02 -8.88
N GLN A 177 20.96 -2.99 -8.15
CA GLN A 177 21.06 -2.91 -6.70
C GLN A 177 19.88 -3.58 -5.99
N ALA A 178 18.95 -4.21 -6.72
CA ALA A 178 17.78 -4.85 -6.11
C ALA A 178 18.12 -5.98 -5.13
N ALA A 179 19.28 -6.64 -5.29
CA ALA A 179 19.79 -7.61 -4.33
C ALA A 179 20.64 -7.00 -3.20
N SER A 180 20.76 -5.66 -3.13
CA SER A 180 21.50 -4.97 -2.07
C SER A 180 20.55 -4.50 -0.95
N PRO A 181 20.76 -4.93 0.31
CA PRO A 181 19.85 -4.59 1.41
C PRO A 181 19.94 -3.13 1.88
N THR A 182 20.95 -2.37 1.45
CA THR A 182 21.20 -1.00 1.90
C THR A 182 20.76 0.06 0.90
N HIS A 183 20.36 -0.34 -0.31
CA HIS A 183 20.01 0.61 -1.36
C HIS A 183 18.50 0.89 -1.39
N HIS A 184 18.14 2.16 -1.55
CA HIS A 184 16.76 2.55 -1.75
C HIS A 184 16.34 2.27 -3.20
N LEU A 185 15.26 1.50 -3.39
CA LEU A 185 14.73 1.18 -4.71
C LEU A 185 13.51 2.07 -5.02
N ALA A 186 13.48 2.65 -6.23
CA ALA A 186 12.32 3.40 -6.70
C ALA A 186 11.70 2.71 -7.92
N PHE A 187 10.40 2.44 -7.81
CA PHE A 187 9.60 1.80 -8.84
C PHE A 187 8.67 2.81 -9.49
N TRP A 188 8.70 2.86 -10.81
CA TRP A 188 7.86 3.70 -11.65
C TRP A 188 6.92 2.80 -12.44
N ILE A 189 5.63 2.89 -12.13
CA ILE A 189 4.62 2.02 -12.74
C ILE A 189 3.66 2.89 -13.53
N GLY A 190 3.62 2.71 -14.84
CA GLY A 190 2.60 3.28 -15.71
C GLY A 190 1.41 2.32 -15.81
N LEU A 191 0.19 2.83 -15.77
CA LEU A 191 -1.02 2.02 -15.97
C LEU A 191 -1.66 2.36 -17.32
N ARG A 192 -2.11 1.34 -18.06
CA ARG A 192 -2.90 1.56 -19.28
C ARG A 192 -4.31 2.04 -18.96
N LYS A 193 -4.98 2.63 -19.94
CA LYS A 193 -6.38 3.09 -19.78
C LYS A 193 -7.35 2.00 -19.31
N GLN A 194 -7.10 0.75 -19.69
CA GLN A 194 -7.95 -0.39 -19.37
C GLN A 194 -7.49 -1.13 -18.11
N ALA A 195 -6.45 -0.64 -17.43
CA ALA A 195 -5.91 -1.26 -16.24
C ALA A 195 -6.93 -1.30 -15.10
N ASP A 196 -7.25 -2.52 -14.69
CA ASP A 196 -8.16 -2.83 -13.60
C ASP A 196 -7.39 -3.08 -12.28
N VAL A 197 -8.10 -3.59 -11.28
CA VAL A 197 -7.51 -3.95 -9.98
C VAL A 197 -6.51 -5.10 -10.13
N ALA A 198 -6.77 -6.06 -11.02
CA ALA A 198 -5.87 -7.19 -11.26
C ALA A 198 -4.52 -6.72 -11.84
N ALA A 199 -4.55 -5.77 -12.78
CA ALA A 199 -3.33 -5.15 -13.32
C ALA A 199 -2.52 -4.44 -12.23
N GLN A 200 -3.18 -3.70 -11.33
CA GLN A 200 -2.49 -3.04 -10.21
C GLN A 200 -1.89 -4.04 -9.21
N LEU A 201 -2.65 -5.09 -8.86
CA LEU A 201 -2.17 -6.18 -7.99
C LEU A 201 -0.95 -6.87 -8.60
N LYS A 202 -0.99 -7.14 -9.90
CA LYS A 202 0.12 -7.75 -10.63
C LYS A 202 1.36 -6.87 -10.64
N ALA A 203 1.19 -5.57 -10.91
CA ALA A 203 2.29 -4.61 -10.90
C ALA A 203 2.95 -4.53 -9.52
N LEU A 204 2.15 -4.47 -8.45
CA LEU A 204 2.67 -4.48 -7.08
C LEU A 204 3.28 -5.83 -6.71
N LEU A 205 2.71 -6.96 -7.14
CA LEU A 205 3.31 -8.27 -6.92
C LEU A 205 4.71 -8.35 -7.53
N GLN A 206 4.89 -7.79 -8.72
CA GLN A 206 6.20 -7.72 -9.37
C GLN A 206 7.19 -6.86 -8.58
N VAL A 207 6.75 -5.75 -7.99
CA VAL A 207 7.58 -4.98 -7.04
C VAL A 207 8.02 -5.87 -5.88
N GLU A 208 7.10 -6.61 -5.27
CA GLU A 208 7.39 -7.46 -4.11
C GLU A 208 8.32 -8.64 -4.46
N ILE A 209 8.23 -9.16 -5.68
CA ILE A 209 9.19 -10.13 -6.24
C ILE A 209 10.59 -9.51 -6.32
N ILE A 210 10.71 -8.28 -6.84
CA ILE A 210 12.02 -7.64 -6.99
C ILE A 210 12.63 -7.30 -5.62
N THR A 211 11.84 -6.78 -4.69
CA THR A 211 12.33 -6.42 -3.34
C THR A 211 12.72 -7.65 -2.52
N SER A 212 12.06 -8.79 -2.76
CA SER A 212 12.34 -10.03 -2.05
C SER A 212 13.58 -10.79 -2.56
N LEU A 213 14.25 -10.31 -3.62
CA LEU A 213 15.54 -10.87 -4.09
C LEU A 213 16.61 -10.90 -2.99
N THR A 214 16.56 -9.94 -2.06
CA THR A 214 17.48 -9.86 -0.91
C THR A 214 17.28 -10.99 0.11
N SER A 215 16.03 -11.40 0.34
CA SER A 215 15.63 -12.18 1.52
C SER A 215 15.02 -13.54 1.20
N ASN A 216 14.26 -13.67 0.11
CA ASN A 216 13.34 -14.80 -0.09
C ASN A 216 13.63 -15.65 -1.33
N PHE A 217 14.58 -15.30 -2.20
CA PHE A 217 14.81 -16.07 -3.43
C PHE A 217 15.80 -17.22 -3.29
N SER A 218 15.57 -18.28 -4.08
CA SER A 218 16.42 -19.47 -4.14
C SER A 218 17.83 -19.13 -4.64
N PRO A 219 18.86 -19.95 -4.35
CA PRO A 219 20.20 -19.74 -4.87
C PRO A 219 20.27 -19.63 -6.40
N LEU A 220 19.38 -20.35 -7.10
CA LEU A 220 19.31 -20.34 -8.57
C LEU A 220 18.80 -19.00 -9.10
N ASP A 221 17.74 -18.46 -8.50
CA ASP A 221 17.19 -17.17 -8.91
C ASP A 221 18.17 -16.02 -8.63
N ARG A 222 18.95 -16.12 -7.55
CA ARG A 222 20.03 -15.16 -7.27
C ARG A 222 21.11 -15.22 -8.34
N GLN A 223 21.52 -16.41 -8.79
CA GLN A 223 22.49 -16.56 -9.87
C GLN A 223 21.97 -15.98 -11.18
N LEU A 224 20.70 -16.22 -11.50
CA LEU A 224 20.06 -15.67 -12.70
C LEU A 224 19.97 -14.14 -12.65
N PHE A 225 19.63 -13.57 -11.49
CA PHE A 225 19.68 -12.11 -11.29
C PHE A 225 21.08 -11.54 -11.53
N VAL A 226 22.12 -12.19 -10.98
CA VAL A 226 23.52 -11.77 -11.19
C VAL A 226 23.89 -11.82 -12.66
N SER A 227 23.48 -12.85 -13.41
CA SER A 227 23.78 -12.94 -14.84
C SER A 227 23.14 -11.81 -15.65
N PHE A 228 21.92 -11.39 -15.31
CA PHE A 228 21.31 -10.20 -15.95
C PHE A 228 22.12 -8.94 -15.64
N CYS A 229 22.57 -8.77 -14.38
CA CYS A 229 23.36 -7.60 -13.99
C CYS A 229 24.70 -7.50 -14.74
N GLU A 230 25.40 -8.63 -14.89
CA GLU A 230 26.67 -8.73 -15.62
C GLU A 230 26.52 -8.43 -17.11
N GLN A 231 25.39 -8.81 -17.71
CA GLN A 231 25.11 -8.61 -19.14
C GLN A 231 24.45 -7.25 -19.45
N ASP A 232 24.15 -6.42 -18.45
CA ASP A 232 23.28 -5.23 -18.59
C ASP A 232 21.92 -5.55 -19.24
N ASP A 233 21.39 -6.75 -18.98
CA ASP A 233 20.17 -7.23 -19.60
C ASP A 233 18.94 -6.87 -18.76
N VAL A 234 18.60 -5.58 -18.76
CA VAL A 234 17.38 -5.08 -18.10
C VAL A 234 16.12 -5.69 -18.70
N ARG A 235 16.13 -5.99 -20.01
CA ARG A 235 14.98 -6.54 -20.71
C ARG A 235 14.71 -7.97 -20.24
N GLY A 236 15.74 -8.80 -20.16
CA GLY A 236 15.68 -10.15 -19.62
C GLY A 236 15.25 -10.17 -18.17
N PHE A 237 15.80 -9.26 -17.34
CA PHE A 237 15.40 -9.12 -15.95
C PHE A 237 13.90 -8.76 -15.79
N LEU A 238 13.40 -7.77 -16.53
CA LEU A 238 11.99 -7.38 -16.48
C LEU A 238 11.08 -8.49 -17.02
N SER A 239 11.46 -9.15 -18.11
CA SER A 239 10.73 -10.30 -18.67
C SER A 239 10.65 -11.47 -17.69
N TRP A 240 11.77 -11.78 -17.03
CA TRP A 240 11.82 -12.83 -16.01
C TRP A 240 10.92 -12.52 -14.82
N THR A 241 11.02 -11.32 -14.23
CA THR A 241 10.18 -10.92 -13.08
C THR A 241 8.69 -10.85 -13.46
N LEU A 242 8.37 -10.43 -14.68
CA LEU A 242 7.00 -10.46 -15.22
C LEU A 242 6.48 -11.89 -15.35
N SER A 243 7.29 -12.81 -15.87
CA SER A 243 6.95 -14.24 -15.98
C SER A 243 6.70 -14.88 -14.61
N VAL A 244 7.54 -14.56 -13.61
CA VAL A 244 7.32 -14.99 -12.22
C VAL A 244 6.00 -14.43 -11.68
N SER A 245 5.71 -13.15 -11.93
CA SER A 245 4.46 -12.50 -11.50
C SER A 245 3.23 -13.16 -12.13
N ASN A 246 3.28 -13.44 -13.43
CA ASN A 246 2.25 -14.16 -14.18
C ASN A 246 1.93 -15.53 -13.60
N ARG A 247 2.98 -16.28 -13.20
CA ARG A 247 2.83 -17.60 -12.60
C ARG A 247 2.27 -17.56 -11.18
N LEU A 248 2.67 -16.55 -10.40
CA LEU A 248 2.33 -16.48 -8.97
C LEU A 248 0.98 -15.80 -8.69
N LEU A 249 0.58 -14.83 -9.52
CA LEU A 249 -0.63 -14.04 -9.30
C LEU A 249 -1.90 -14.89 -9.11
N PRO A 250 -2.21 -15.90 -9.95
CA PRO A 250 -3.42 -16.71 -9.75
C PRO A 250 -3.44 -17.43 -8.40
N SER A 251 -2.28 -17.93 -7.95
CA SER A 251 -2.15 -18.60 -6.66
C SER A 251 -2.26 -17.64 -5.47
N LEU A 252 -1.79 -16.40 -5.61
CA LEU A 252 -1.97 -15.37 -4.60
C LEU A 252 -3.44 -14.93 -4.52
N LEU A 253 -4.08 -14.70 -5.67
CA LEU A 253 -5.50 -14.31 -5.73
C LEU A 253 -6.42 -15.40 -5.18
N SER A 254 -6.13 -16.68 -5.44
CA SER A 254 -6.88 -17.78 -4.84
C SER A 254 -6.67 -17.88 -3.33
N SER A 255 -5.46 -17.58 -2.84
CA SER A 255 -5.18 -17.50 -1.41
C SER A 255 -5.93 -16.35 -0.74
N LEU A 256 -6.06 -15.20 -1.43
CA LEU A 256 -6.80 -14.02 -0.96
C LEU A 256 -8.33 -14.19 -1.02
N HIS A 257 -8.86 -15.00 -1.95
CA HIS A 257 -10.29 -15.34 -2.01
C HIS A 257 -10.66 -16.61 -1.22
N GLY A 258 -9.68 -17.29 -0.61
CA GLY A 258 -9.89 -18.56 0.07
C GLY A 258 -10.90 -18.46 1.21
N THR A 259 -11.48 -19.58 1.61
CA THR A 259 -12.53 -19.69 2.65
C THR A 259 -12.14 -19.14 4.03
N THR A 260 -10.85 -18.95 4.29
CA THR A 260 -10.31 -18.37 5.54
C THR A 260 -9.92 -16.90 5.39
N SER A 261 -10.00 -16.34 4.18
CA SER A 261 -9.55 -15.00 3.85
C SER A 261 -10.74 -14.05 3.72
N ASP A 262 -10.62 -12.94 4.44
CA ASP A 262 -11.66 -11.93 4.62
C ASP A 262 -11.41 -10.67 3.76
N TRP A 263 -10.43 -10.73 2.83
CA TRP A 263 -9.98 -9.61 2.01
C TRP A 263 -10.96 -9.29 0.86
N TYR A 264 -11.30 -8.00 0.70
CA TYR A 264 -12.08 -7.51 -0.43
C TYR A 264 -11.14 -7.08 -1.56
N LEU A 265 -11.32 -7.68 -2.73
CA LEU A 265 -10.50 -7.42 -3.93
C LEU A 265 -11.21 -6.59 -5.01
N ASP A 266 -12.50 -6.29 -4.84
CA ASP A 266 -13.26 -5.45 -5.78
C ASP A 266 -12.80 -3.98 -5.75
N VAL A 267 -12.30 -3.54 -4.58
CA VAL A 267 -11.83 -2.17 -4.36
C VAL A 267 -10.50 -2.20 -3.61
N VAL A 268 -9.48 -1.56 -4.18
CA VAL A 268 -8.15 -1.41 -3.58
C VAL A 268 -7.83 0.06 -3.33
N GLN A 269 -7.03 0.31 -2.30
CA GLN A 269 -6.57 1.63 -1.86
C GLN A 269 -5.05 1.74 -2.05
N PHE A 270 -4.59 1.44 -3.25
CA PHE A 270 -3.18 1.54 -3.61
C PHE A 270 -2.74 2.96 -3.94
N ASP A 271 -3.57 3.98 -3.74
CA ASP A 271 -3.19 5.39 -3.95
C ASP A 271 -2.44 5.59 -5.28
N ALA A 272 -3.03 5.02 -6.34
CA ALA A 272 -2.51 5.15 -7.69
C ALA A 272 -2.73 6.57 -8.18
N GLU A 273 -1.69 7.18 -8.74
CA GLU A 273 -1.81 8.44 -9.45
C GLU A 273 -2.85 8.33 -10.60
N GLU A 274 -3.43 9.46 -10.97
CA GLU A 274 -4.55 9.53 -11.92
C GLU A 274 -4.12 9.25 -13.38
N TRP A 275 -2.81 9.21 -13.67
CA TRP A 275 -2.35 9.08 -15.05
C TRP A 275 -2.62 7.70 -15.62
N ARG A 276 -3.07 7.68 -16.88
CA ARG A 276 -3.24 6.48 -17.68
C ARG A 276 -2.53 6.67 -19.01
N ILE A 277 -1.66 5.74 -19.35
CA ILE A 277 -0.81 5.77 -20.54
C ILE A 277 -1.50 5.01 -21.65
N ASP A 278 -1.62 5.64 -22.81
CA ASP A 278 -2.05 4.99 -24.03
C ASP A 278 -0.84 4.89 -24.95
N TRP A 279 -0.36 3.66 -25.17
CA TRP A 279 0.78 3.40 -26.03
C TRP A 279 0.38 2.41 -27.11
N VAL A 280 0.29 2.92 -28.33
CA VAL A 280 0.10 2.14 -29.55
C VAL A 280 1.46 2.05 -30.22
N ILE A 281 2.00 0.84 -30.35
CA ILE A 281 3.20 0.62 -31.17
C ILE A 281 2.80 0.93 -32.62
N PRO A 282 3.41 1.94 -33.27
CA PRO A 282 3.08 2.27 -34.65
C PRO A 282 3.34 1.06 -35.56
N GLU A 283 2.38 0.73 -36.43
CA GLU A 283 2.45 -0.43 -37.34
C GLU A 283 3.72 -0.46 -38.22
N SER A 284 4.38 0.68 -38.42
CA SER A 284 5.62 0.80 -39.18
C SER A 284 6.83 0.08 -38.55
N GLN A 285 6.74 -0.37 -37.29
CA GLN A 285 7.80 -1.14 -36.60
C GLN A 285 7.49 -2.63 -36.43
N LYS A 286 6.32 -3.12 -36.89
CA LYS A 286 5.97 -4.55 -36.79
C LYS A 286 6.52 -5.42 -37.93
N ASN A 287 7.07 -4.81 -38.99
CA ASN A 287 7.50 -5.49 -40.21
C ASN A 287 8.98 -5.23 -40.58
N LEU A 288 9.85 -5.01 -39.58
CA LEU A 288 11.30 -4.95 -39.77
C LEU A 288 11.99 -6.03 -38.95
#